data_AF-A0A920J7E4-F1
#
_entry.id   AF-A0A920J7E4-F1
#
_cell.length_a   1.000
_cell.length_b   1.000
_cell.length_c   1.000
_cell.angle_alpha   90.00
_cell.angle_beta   90.00
_cell.angle_gamma   90.00
#
_symmetry.space_group_name_H-M   'P 1'
#
loop_
_entity.id
_entity.type
_entity.pdbx_description
1 polymer ?
#
loop_
_entity_poly.entity_id
_entity_poly.type
_entity_poly.pdbx_seq_one_letter_code
_entity_poly.pdbx_strand_id
1 'polypeptide(L)' 'MGDWENSYKSLDSSFEANRQVFRRIVTNGHLQKGEKPVHFCYDCKSALAEAEVEYEEKFLNPLMKGFKEKKDSLLS' A
#
# COMPACT_ATOMS: atom_id res chain seq x y z
N MET A 1 -27.44 26.92 -9.97
CA MET A 1 -26.27 27.78 -9.73
C MET A 1 -25.53 27.17 -8.54
N GLY A 2 -24.28 26.76 -8.71
CA GLY A 2 -23.49 26.19 -7.61
C GLY A 2 -23.02 27.28 -6.65
N ASP A 3 -22.99 26.97 -5.35
CA ASP A 3 -22.41 27.84 -4.33
C ASP A 3 -20.88 27.68 -4.36
N TRP A 4 -20.24 28.50 -5.20
CA TRP A 4 -18.79 28.48 -5.40
C TRP A 4 -18.05 29.27 -4.31
N GLU A 5 -18.75 30.19 -3.64
CA GLU A 5 -18.21 31.02 -2.56
C GLU A 5 -18.02 30.21 -1.28
N ASN A 6 -18.93 29.27 -0.99
CA ASN A 6 -18.84 28.36 0.16
C ASN A 6 -18.61 26.90 -0.25
N SER A 7 -17.59 26.67 -1.09
CA SER A 7 -17.20 25.31 -1.48
C SER A 7 -16.65 24.54 -0.29
N TYR A 8 -17.20 23.34 -0.03
CA TYR A 8 -16.61 22.40 0.91
C TYR A 8 -15.20 22.02 0.41
N LYS A 9 -14.18 22.36 1.20
CA LYS A 9 -12.79 22.04 0.91
C LYS A 9 -12.31 21.01 1.90
N SER A 10 -11.71 19.93 1.40
CA SER A 10 -11.13 18.87 2.23
C SER A 10 -9.97 19.34 3.12
N LEU A 11 -9.38 20.49 2.78
CA LEU A 11 -8.31 21.16 3.54
C LEU A 11 -8.84 22.21 4.54
N ASP A 12 -10.14 22.44 4.61
CA ASP A 12 -10.68 23.39 5.57
C ASP A 12 -10.63 22.81 7.00
N SER A 13 -10.34 23.68 7.98
CA SER A 13 -10.22 23.28 9.38
C SER A 13 -11.49 22.62 9.93
N SER A 14 -12.67 23.02 9.45
CA SER A 14 -13.95 22.43 9.85
C SER A 14 -14.11 21.00 9.33
N PHE A 15 -13.58 20.71 8.14
CA PHE A 15 -13.58 19.37 7.56
C PHE A 15 -12.56 18.45 8.24
N GLU A 16 -11.35 18.95 8.50
CA GLU A 16 -10.33 18.21 9.23
C GLU A 16 -10.73 17.88 10.69
N ALA A 17 -11.52 18.75 11.32
CA ALA A 17 -12.12 18.51 12.63
C ALA A 17 -13.18 17.38 12.61
N ASN A 18 -13.75 17.08 11.43
CA ASN A 18 -14.68 15.98 11.23
C ASN A 18 -14.00 14.60 11.07
N ARG A 19 -12.76 14.46 11.54
CA ARG A 19 -12.06 13.16 11.72
C ARG A 19 -12.76 12.19 12.68
N GLN A 20 -13.93 12.53 13.22
CA GLN A 20 -14.74 11.66 14.08
C GLN A 20 -15.11 10.34 13.40
N VAL A 21 -15.30 10.33 12.08
CA VAL A 21 -15.59 9.10 11.33
C VAL A 21 -14.40 8.13 11.38
N PHE A 22 -13.17 8.64 11.21
CA PHE A 22 -11.96 7.83 11.38
C PHE A 22 -11.84 7.31 12.82
N ARG A 23 -12.14 8.14 13.82
CA ARG A 23 -12.15 7.72 15.23
C ARG A 23 -13.11 6.55 15.48
N ARG A 24 -14.30 6.56 14.86
CA ARG A 24 -15.27 5.45 14.96
C ARG A 24 -14.74 4.15 14.34
N ILE A 25 -14.04 4.23 13.21
CA ILE A 25 -13.42 3.07 12.55
C ILE A 25 -12.37 2.43 13.46
N VAL A 26 -11.57 3.26 14.13
CA VAL A 26 -10.56 2.80 15.09
C VAL A 26 -11.22 2.18 16.32
N THR A 27 -12.23 2.84 16.93
CA THR A 27 -12.91 2.31 18.11
C THR A 27 -13.67 1.01 17.84
N ASN A 28 -14.13 0.81 16.61
CA ASN A 28 -14.83 -0.41 16.19
C ASN A 28 -13.88 -1.57 15.84
N GLY A 29 -12.55 -1.39 16.00
CA GLY A 29 -11.56 -2.46 15.84
C GLY A 29 -11.24 -2.84 14.39
N HIS A 30 -11.65 -2.03 13.41
CA HIS A 30 -11.39 -2.28 11.99
C HIS A 30 -9.99 -1.84 11.53
N LEU A 31 -9.18 -1.27 12.43
CA LEU A 31 -7.80 -0.91 12.15
C LEU A 31 -6.85 -1.94 12.79
N GLN A 32 -6.05 -2.61 11.97
CA GLN A 32 -5.02 -3.54 12.42
C GLN A 32 -3.65 -3.09 11.92
N LYS A 33 -2.67 -3.07 12.83
CA LYS A 33 -1.26 -2.80 12.50
C LYS A 33 -0.57 -4.15 12.29
N GLY A 34 0.02 -4.35 11.12
CA GLY A 34 0.76 -5.56 10.78
C GLY A 34 1.67 -5.35 9.59
N GLU A 35 2.54 -6.31 9.34
CA GLU A 35 3.49 -6.31 8.23
C GLU A 35 2.96 -7.24 7.13
N LYS A 36 2.27 -6.64 6.15
CA LYS A 36 1.77 -7.34 4.97
C LYS A 36 2.57 -6.86 3.76
N PRO A 37 3.04 -7.73 2.85
CA PRO A 37 3.64 -7.29 1.60
C PRO A 37 2.62 -6.47 0.81
N VAL A 38 3.04 -5.29 0.36
CA VAL A 38 2.23 -4.33 -0.39
C VAL A 38 2.98 -3.88 -1.64
N HIS A 39 2.26 -3.42 -2.65
CA HIS A 39 2.87 -2.74 -3.79
C HIS A 39 3.55 -1.46 -3.28
N PHE A 40 4.86 -1.35 -3.49
CA PHE A 40 5.65 -0.23 -3.01
C PHE A 40 6.19 0.56 -4.20
N CYS A 41 5.85 1.84 -4.26
CA CYS A 41 6.42 2.75 -5.24
C CYS A 41 7.74 3.32 -4.71
N TYR A 42 8.84 3.05 -5.41
CA TYR A 42 10.16 3.56 -5.02
C TYR A 42 10.28 5.09 -5.20
N ASP A 43 9.55 5.67 -6.15
CA ASP A 43 9.59 7.11 -6.41
C ASP A 43 8.77 7.91 -5.39
N CYS A 44 7.56 7.43 -5.07
CA CYS A 44 6.68 8.06 -4.08
C CYS A 44 7.02 7.70 -2.63
N LYS A 45 7.89 6.69 -2.42
CA LYS A 45 8.28 6.16 -1.11
C LYS A 45 7.09 5.79 -0.22
N SER A 46 6.02 5.28 -0.84
CA SER A 46 4.78 4.91 -0.17
C SER A 46 4.28 3.55 -0.65
N ALA A 47 3.54 2.88 0.24
CA ALA A 47 2.68 1.77 -0.16
C ALA A 47 1.54 2.32 -1.02
N LEU A 48 1.26 1.63 -2.13
CA LEU A 48 0.16 1.93 -3.03
C LEU A 48 -1.06 1.08 -2.67
N ALA A 49 -2.25 1.69 -2.72
CA ALA A 49 -3.49 0.92 -2.68
C ALA A 49 -3.71 0.19 -4.01
N GLU A 50 -4.47 -0.91 -4.00
CA GLU A 50 -4.76 -1.67 -5.23
C GLU A 50 -5.41 -0.80 -6.33
N ALA A 51 -6.22 0.19 -5.93
CA ALA A 51 -6.84 1.15 -6.84
C ALA A 51 -5.86 2.15 -7.49
N GLU A 52 -4.62 2.23 -7.00
CA GLU A 52 -3.56 3.11 -7.53
C GLU A 52 -2.57 2.33 -8.41
N VAL A 53 -2.74 1.02 -8.56
CA VAL A 53 -1.83 0.18 -9.35
C VAL A 53 -2.22 0.25 -10.82
N GLU A 54 -1.38 0.91 -11.61
CA GLU A 54 -1.44 0.87 -13.08
C GLU A 54 -0.58 -0.28 -13.61
N TYR A 55 -1.12 -1.06 -14.56
CA TYR A 55 -0.43 -2.21 -15.15
C TYR A 55 0.29 -1.78 -16.43
N GLU A 56 1.62 -1.93 -16.44
CA GLU A 56 2.43 -1.79 -17.64
C GLU A 56 3.11 -3.13 -17.99
N GLU A 57 3.12 -3.48 -19.28
CA GLU A 57 3.81 -4.68 -19.75
C GLU A 57 5.33 -4.51 -19.66
N LYS A 58 5.97 -5.34 -18.84
CA LYS A 58 7.43 -5.41 -18.73
C LYS A 58 7.90 -6.80 -19.12
N PHE A 59 8.67 -6.88 -20.20
CA PHE A 59 9.35 -8.11 -20.58
C PHE A 59 10.58 -8.30 -19.70
N LEU A 60 10.50 -9.27 -18.78
CA LEU A 60 11.63 -9.70 -17.96
C LEU A 60 12.25 -10.96 -18.56
N ASN A 61 13.57 -11.04 -18.57
CA ASN A 61 14.27 -12.26 -18.98
C ASN A 61 14.24 -13.28 -17.83
N PRO A 62 13.57 -14.45 -17.99
CA PRO A 62 13.53 -15.45 -16.93
C PRO A 62 14.89 -16.12 -16.79
N LEU A 63 15.56 -15.89 -15.66
CA LEU A 63 16.78 -16.60 -15.28
C LEU A 63 16.41 -17.81 -14.42
N MET A 64 16.44 -19.01 -15.01
CA MET A 64 16.39 -20.26 -14.25
C MET A 64 17.73 -20.49 -13.53
N LYS A 65 17.78 -20.25 -12.21
CA LYS A 65 18.88 -20.72 -11.36
C LYS A 65 18.53 -22.10 -10.81
N GLY A 66 19.19 -23.14 -11.33
CA GLY A 66 19.14 -24.47 -10.72
C GLY A 66 19.79 -24.45 -9.34
N PHE A 67 19.09 -24.95 -8.33
CA PHE A 67 19.63 -25.12 -6.98
C PHE A 67 20.66 -26.26 -7.01
N LYS A 68 21.91 -26.00 -6.62
CA LYS A 68 22.93 -27.04 -6.50
C LYS A 68 22.78 -27.75 -5.16
N GLU A 69 22.50 -29.04 -5.20
CA GLU A 69 22.47 -29.91 -4.02
C GLU A 69 23.91 -30.09 -3.48
N LYS A 70 24.10 -29.83 -2.19
CA LYS A 70 25.34 -30.17 -1.48
C LYS A 70 25.24 -31.63 -1.07
N LYS A 71 26.01 -32.51 -1.71
CA LYS A 71 26.28 -33.84 -1.15
C LYS A 71 27.27 -33.66 -0.01
N ASP A 72 26.76 -33.52 1.20
CA ASP A 72 27.60 -33.63 2.39
C ASP A 72 28.12 -35.06 2.46
N SER A 73 29.45 -35.14 2.41
CA SER A 73 30.26 -36.34 2.54
C SER A 73 30.06 -36.96 3.94
N LEU A 74 29.00 -37.75 4.11
CA LEU A 74 28.89 -38.78 5.15
C LEU A 74 29.62 -40.05 4.69
N LEU A 75 30.90 -39.91 4.35
CA LEU A 75 31.87 -41.00 4.25
C LEU A 75 33.17 -40.53 4.91
N SER A 76 33.18 -40.60 6.23
CA SER A 76 34.36 -40.87 7.04
C SER A 76 33.91 -41.58 8.30
#